data_AF-A0A925UV49-F1
#
_entry.id   AF-A0A925UV49-F1
#
_cell.length_a   1.000
_cell.length_b   1.000
_cell.length_c   1.000
_cell.angle_alpha   90.00
_cell.angle_beta   90.00
_cell.angle_gamma   90.00
#
_symmetry.space_group_name_H-M   'P 1'
#
loop_
_entity.id
_entity.type
_entity.pdbx_description
1 polymer ?
#
loop_
_entity_poly.entity_id
_entity_poly.type
_entity_poly.pdbx_seq_one_letter_code
_entity_poly.pdbx_strand_id
1 'polypeptide(L)'
;MIAVLGLVAIPLHNVILKRLLAMVETVRAGDPFVAANASRLRAMAWVLLALQCLSIIIGAIASAVSSKAHPLHIDAGFSINGWLAVLLTFLLAQVFAKGTQMREDLEGTV
;
A
#
# COMPACT_ATOMS: atom_id res chain seq x y z
N MET A 1 -14.55 -15.74 12.06
CA MET A 1 -13.13 -15.29 12.09
C MET A 1 -12.69 -14.67 10.76
N ILE A 2 -12.74 -15.40 9.65
CA ILE A 2 -12.34 -14.89 8.32
C ILE A 2 -13.16 -13.65 7.89
N ALA A 3 -14.48 -13.63 8.14
CA ALA A 3 -15.32 -12.46 7.87
C ALA A 3 -14.90 -11.20 8.66
N VAL A 4 -14.41 -11.34 9.89
CA VAL A 4 -13.93 -10.22 10.71
C VAL A 4 -12.62 -9.67 10.16
N LEU A 5 -11.71 -10.56 9.72
CA LEU A 5 -10.47 -10.16 9.05
C LEU A 5 -10.75 -9.45 7.72
N GLY A 6 -11.77 -9.90 6.97
CA GLY A 6 -12.25 -9.20 5.77
C GLY A 6 -12.77 -7.79 6.07
N LEU A 7 -13.44 -7.59 7.20
CA LEU A 7 -13.92 -6.26 7.61
C LEU A 7 -12.76 -5.29 7.89
N VAL A 8 -11.63 -5.79 8.41
CA VAL A 8 -10.41 -4.98 8.63
C VAL A 8 -9.76 -4.53 7.32
N ALA A 9 -9.91 -5.29 6.23
CA ALA A 9 -9.37 -4.90 4.94
C ALA A 9 -10.05 -3.63 4.37
N ILE A 10 -11.33 -3.39 4.69
CA ILE A 10 -12.11 -2.25 4.18
C ILE A 10 -11.46 -0.89 4.55
N PRO A 11 -11.18 -0.56 5.82
CA PRO A 11 -10.53 0.69 6.17
C PRO A 11 -9.12 0.82 5.60
N LEU A 12 -8.36 -0.27 5.45
CA LEU A 12 -7.03 -0.24 4.82
C LEU A 12 -7.11 0.19 3.35
N HIS A 13 -8.04 -0.37 2.58
CA HIS A 13 -8.24 0.04 1.18
C HIS A 13 -8.68 1.51 1.08
N ASN A 14 -9.60 1.94 1.94
CA ASN A 14 -10.05 3.34 1.98
C ASN A 14 -8.89 4.32 2.26
N VAL A 15 -7.97 3.93 3.15
CA VAL A 15 -6.75 4.68 3.46
C VAL A 15 -5.86 4.87 2.24
N ILE A 16 -5.71 3.84 1.41
CA ILE A 16 -4.95 3.91 0.15
C ILE A 16 -5.67 4.85 -0.83
N LEU A 17 -6.96 4.63 -1.07
CA LEU A 17 -7.74 5.42 -2.04
C LEU A 17 -7.74 6.92 -1.71
N LYS A 18 -7.92 7.29 -0.44
CA LYS A 18 -7.86 8.70 0.00
C LYS A 18 -6.49 9.33 -0.25
N ARG A 19 -5.41 8.58 -0.04
CA ARG A 19 -4.04 9.07 -0.27
C ARG A 19 -3.72 9.19 -1.75
N LEU A 20 -4.21 8.26 -2.58
CA LEU A 20 -4.12 8.35 -4.03
C LEU A 20 -4.85 9.60 -4.55
N LEU A 21 -6.08 9.84 -4.09
CA LEU A 21 -6.84 11.05 -4.45
C LEU A 21 -6.08 12.33 -4.08
N ALA A 22 -5.56 12.42 -2.85
CA ALA A 22 -4.78 13.57 -2.41
C ALA A 22 -3.50 13.79 -3.25
N MET A 23 -2.87 12.72 -3.75
CA MET A 23 -1.74 12.85 -4.69
C MET A 23 -2.21 13.35 -6.06
N VAL A 24 -3.30 12.79 -6.60
CA VAL A 24 -3.86 13.23 -7.89
C VAL A 24 -4.24 14.71 -7.85
N GLU A 25 -4.77 15.21 -6.74
CA GLU A 25 -5.07 16.63 -6.56
C GLU A 25 -3.82 17.50 -6.65
N THR A 26 -2.72 17.13 -5.98
CA THR A 26 -1.44 17.88 -6.08
C THR A 26 -0.82 17.83 -7.48
N VAL A 27 -0.90 16.68 -8.15
CA VAL A 27 -0.43 16.52 -9.53
C VAL A 27 -1.25 17.40 -10.47
N ARG A 28 -2.57 17.47 -10.27
CA ARG A 28 -3.47 18.33 -11.04
C ARG A 28 -3.20 19.81 -10.81
N ALA A 29 -2.72 20.18 -9.63
CA ALA A 29 -2.28 21.54 -9.31
C ALA A 29 -0.90 21.89 -9.89
N GLY A 30 -0.24 20.95 -10.59
CA GLY A 30 1.06 21.18 -11.25
C GLY A 30 2.27 20.95 -10.37
N ASP A 31 2.09 20.56 -9.10
CA ASP A 31 3.19 20.31 -8.16
C ASP A 31 3.19 18.85 -7.65
N PRO A 32 3.65 17.89 -8.47
CA PRO A 32 3.69 16.48 -8.10
C PRO A 32 4.78 16.15 -7.07
N PHE A 33 5.85 16.95 -7.02
CA PHE A 33 7.04 16.70 -6.17
C PHE A 33 7.04 17.61 -4.95
N VAL A 34 6.06 17.37 -4.08
CA VAL A 34 6.00 17.94 -2.73
C VAL A 34 6.37 16.89 -1.69
N ALA A 35 7.04 17.27 -0.60
CA ALA A 35 7.41 16.36 0.49
C ALA A 35 6.20 15.61 1.08
N ALA A 36 5.01 16.22 1.02
CA ALA A 36 3.75 15.59 1.40
C ALA A 36 3.43 14.32 0.58
N ASN A 37 3.74 14.31 -0.72
CA ASN A 37 3.49 13.16 -1.60
C ASN A 37 4.43 11.99 -1.29
N ALA A 38 5.69 12.26 -0.97
CA ALA A 38 6.62 11.23 -0.49
C ALA A 38 6.10 10.55 0.79
N SER A 39 5.58 11.34 1.75
CA SER A 39 4.97 10.82 2.97
C SER A 39 3.70 10.00 2.69
N ARG A 40 2.84 10.46 1.77
CA ARG A 40 1.64 9.72 1.32
C ARG A 40 2.00 8.38 0.68
N LEU A 41 2.98 8.34 -0.24
CA LEU A 41 3.48 7.10 -0.85
C LEU A 41 4.02 6.14 0.20
N ARG A 42 4.83 6.62 1.15
CA ARG A 42 5.37 5.80 2.24
C ARG A 42 4.25 5.19 3.09
N ALA A 43 3.23 5.98 3.43
CA ALA A 43 2.08 5.49 4.17
C ALA A 43 1.29 4.43 3.37
N MET A 44 1.10 4.62 2.07
CA MET A 44 0.46 3.62 1.21
C MET A 44 1.27 2.32 1.14
N ALA A 45 2.60 2.40 1.07
CA ALA A 45 3.46 1.23 1.06
C ALA A 45 3.31 0.39 2.35
N TRP A 46 3.25 1.04 3.52
CA TRP A 46 2.98 0.36 4.79
C TRP A 46 1.60 -0.30 4.85
N VAL A 47 0.58 0.35 4.28
CA VAL A 47 -0.78 -0.19 4.25
C VAL A 47 -0.87 -1.39 3.30
N LEU A 48 -0.20 -1.33 2.14
CA LEU A 48 -0.08 -2.47 1.23
C LEU A 48 0.64 -3.64 1.90
N LEU A 49 1.72 -3.37 2.66
CA LEU A 49 2.42 -4.40 3.41
C LEU A 49 1.49 -5.07 4.44
N ALA A 50 0.72 -4.27 5.19
CA ALA A 50 -0.25 -4.79 6.14
C ALA A 50 -1.33 -5.66 5.46
N LEU A 51 -1.81 -5.25 4.28
CA LEU A 51 -2.74 -6.05 3.47
C LEU A 51 -2.13 -7.38 3.01
N GLN A 52 -0.84 -7.41 2.62
CA GLN A 52 -0.17 -8.66 2.24
C GLN A 52 -0.01 -9.60 3.44
N CYS A 53 0.38 -9.08 4.60
CA CYS A 53 0.45 -9.87 5.83
C CYS A 53 -0.92 -10.43 6.21
N LEU A 54 -1.97 -9.62 6.12
CA LEU A 54 -3.35 -10.05 6.38
C LEU A 54 -3.80 -11.15 5.40
N SER A 55 -3.47 -11.02 4.11
CA SER A 55 -3.74 -12.02 3.08
C SER A 55 -3.09 -13.38 3.43
N ILE A 56 -1.82 -13.36 3.83
CA ILE A 56 -1.10 -14.58 4.25
C ILE A 56 -1.76 -15.21 5.48
N ILE A 57 -2.13 -14.42 6.49
CA ILE A 57 -2.80 -14.91 7.70
C ILE A 57 -4.15 -15.56 7.35
N ILE A 58 -4.95 -14.91 6.49
CA ILE A 58 -6.24 -15.45 6.05
C ILE A 58 -6.04 -16.76 5.29
N GLY A 59 -5.08 -16.81 4.36
CA GLY A 59 -4.76 -18.03 3.61
C GLY A 59 -4.30 -19.18 4.50
N ALA A 60 -3.45 -18.91 5.49
CA ALA A 60 -2.99 -19.91 6.46
C ALA A 60 -4.14 -20.46 7.31
N ILE A 61 -5.03 -19.59 7.80
CA ILE A 61 -6.23 -19.99 8.55
C ILE A 61 -7.17 -20.83 7.67
N ALA A 62 -7.40 -20.39 6.42
CA ALA A 62 -8.26 -21.10 5.48
C ALA A 62 -7.73 -22.51 5.21
N SER A 63 -6.43 -22.65 4.98
CA SER A 63 -5.77 -23.95 4.78
C SER A 63 -5.87 -24.85 6.03
N ALA A 64 -5.67 -24.30 7.23
CA ALA A 64 -5.75 -25.04 8.49
C ALA A 64 -7.18 -25.53 8.83
N VAL A 65 -8.21 -24.77 8.44
CA VAL A 65 -9.62 -25.10 8.71
C VAL A 65 -10.26 -25.91 7.56
N SER A 66 -9.67 -25.86 6.36
CA SER A 66 -10.14 -26.63 5.21
C SER A 66 -10.04 -28.13 5.49
N SER A 67 -11.14 -28.85 5.24
CA SER A 67 -11.22 -30.30 5.39
C SER A 67 -11.69 -30.92 4.08
N LYS A 68 -11.35 -32.19 3.81
CA LYS A 68 -11.76 -32.91 2.60
C LYS A 68 -13.28 -32.92 2.36
N ALA A 69 -14.09 -32.78 3.43
CA ALA A 69 -15.54 -32.72 3.36
C ALA A 69 -16.11 -31.32 3.00
N HIS A 70 -15.36 -30.25 3.22
CA HIS A 70 -15.75 -28.86 2.93
C HIS A 70 -14.53 -28.07 2.43
N PRO A 71 -14.19 -28.18 1.13
CA PRO A 71 -13.05 -27.44 0.58
C PRO A 71 -13.37 -25.94 0.59
N LEU A 72 -12.61 -25.18 1.39
CA LEU A 72 -12.66 -23.72 1.37
C LEU A 72 -11.68 -23.20 0.32
N HIS A 73 -12.18 -22.81 -0.85
CA HIS A 73 -11.41 -22.06 -1.83
C HIS A 73 -11.46 -20.57 -1.46
N ILE A 74 -10.42 -20.10 -0.78
CA ILE A 74 -10.20 -18.68 -0.53
C ILE A 74 -8.94 -18.26 -1.26
N ASP A 75 -9.07 -17.34 -2.22
CA ASP A 75 -7.96 -16.69 -2.93
C ASP A 75 -7.24 -15.66 -2.02
N ALA A 76 -6.74 -16.13 -0.88
CA ALA A 76 -5.92 -15.37 0.05
C ALA A 76 -4.65 -16.16 0.35
N GLY A 77 -3.52 -15.47 0.43
CA GLY A 77 -2.22 -16.08 0.62
C GLY A 77 -1.07 -15.20 0.15
N PHE A 78 0.08 -15.84 -0.09
CA PHE A 78 1.27 -15.16 -0.60
C PHE A 78 1.11 -14.80 -2.08
N SER A 79 1.29 -13.52 -2.42
CA SER A 79 1.17 -13.01 -3.80
C SER A 79 2.43 -12.26 -4.22
N ILE A 80 3.16 -12.79 -5.21
CA ILE A 80 4.39 -12.16 -5.75
C ILE A 80 4.08 -10.74 -6.27
N ASN A 81 3.00 -10.59 -7.04
CA ASN A 81 2.59 -9.29 -7.57
C ASN A 81 2.24 -8.30 -6.45
N GLY A 82 1.60 -8.79 -5.39
CA GLY A 82 1.28 -7.99 -4.20
C GLY A 82 2.52 -7.49 -3.48
N TRP A 83 3.50 -8.36 -3.26
CA TRP A 83 4.78 -8.00 -2.66
C TRP A 83 5.61 -7.06 -3.55
N LEU A 84 5.58 -7.28 -4.86
CA LEU A 84 6.21 -6.37 -5.82
C LEU A 84 5.59 -4.97 -5.73
N ALA A 85 4.26 -4.87 -5.64
CA ALA A 85 3.59 -3.58 -5.45
C ALA A 85 4.01 -2.87 -4.16
N VAL A 86 4.17 -3.61 -3.05
CA VAL A 86 4.69 -3.04 -1.78
C VAL A 86 6.09 -2.45 -1.98
N LEU A 87 7.01 -3.24 -2.56
CA LEU A 87 8.40 -2.82 -2.80
C LEU A 87 8.48 -1.61 -3.73
N LEU A 88 7.77 -1.66 -4.87
CA LEU A 88 7.73 -0.56 -5.82
C LEU A 88 7.17 0.72 -5.19
N THR A 89 6.14 0.61 -4.35
CA THR A 89 5.57 1.78 -3.67
C THR A 89 6.55 2.38 -2.66
N PHE A 90 7.32 1.55 -1.93
CA PHE A 90 8.41 2.05 -1.07
C PHE A 90 9.53 2.72 -1.87
N LEU A 91 9.91 2.14 -3.01
CA LEU A 91 10.92 2.72 -3.89
C LEU A 91 10.46 4.07 -4.44
N LEU A 92 9.21 4.15 -4.92
CA LEU A 92 8.63 5.41 -5.36
C LEU A 92 8.60 6.45 -4.24
N ALA A 93 8.23 6.08 -3.02
CA ALA A 93 8.27 6.99 -1.88
C ALA A 93 9.68 7.56 -1.63
N GLN A 94 10.72 6.73 -1.74
CA GLN A 94 12.11 7.18 -1.60
C GLN A 94 12.56 8.09 -2.74
N VAL A 95 12.25 7.73 -3.99
CA VAL A 95 12.59 8.55 -5.15
C VAL A 95 11.93 9.92 -5.07
N PHE A 96 10.66 9.98 -4.65
CA PHE A 96 9.97 11.25 -4.42
C PHE A 96 10.60 12.07 -3.29
N ALA A 97 10.94 11.43 -2.16
CA ALA A 97 11.61 12.11 -1.04
C ALA A 97 12.98 12.69 -1.45
N LYS A 98 13.72 11.96 -2.29
CA LYS A 98 15.01 12.46 -2.79
C LYS A 98 14.82 13.58 -3.81
N GLY A 99 13.82 13.47 -4.70
CA GLY A 99 13.49 14.51 -5.66
C GLY A 99 13.05 15.82 -5.00
N THR A 100 12.30 15.76 -3.90
CA THR A 100 11.90 16.96 -3.14
C THR A 100 13.11 17.63 -2.49
N GLN A 101 14.02 16.85 -1.90
CA GLN A 101 15.25 17.39 -1.32
C GLN A 101 16.11 18.10 -2.38
N MET A 102 16.27 17.48 -3.55
CA MET A 102 17.05 18.08 -4.65
C MET A 102 16.44 19.40 -5.15
N ARG A 103 15.11 19.52 -5.14
CA ARG A 103 14.42 20.76 -5.51
C ARG A 103 14.64 21.86 -4.47
N GLU A 104 14.54 21.55 -3.18
CA GLU A 104 14.82 22.49 -2.09
C GLU A 104 16.27 23.01 -2.16
N ASP A 105 17.24 22.12 -2.42
CA ASP A 105 18.65 22.49 -2.59
C ASP A 105 18.85 23.46 -3.77
N LEU A 106 18.13 23.28 -4.88
CA LEU A 106 18.22 24.15 -6.07
C LEU A 106 17.57 25.52 -5.83
N GLU A 107 16.40 25.56 -5.19
CA GLU A 107 15.70 26.81 -4.85
C GLU A 107 16.48 27.67 -3.85
N GLY A 108 17.33 27.06 -3.01
CA GLY A 108 18.19 27.77 -2.05
C GLY A 108 19.51 28.31 -2.62
N THR A 109 19.82 28.06 -3.90
CA THR A 109 21.08 28.49 -4.54
C THR A 109 20.95 29.74 -5.42
N VAL A 110 19.76 30.31 -5.54
CA VAL A 110 19.44 31.56 -6.26
C VAL A 110 19.17 32.73 -5.33
#